data_AF-C9AAG8-F1
#
_entry.id   AF-C9AAG8-F1
#
_cell.length_a   1.000
_cell.length_b   1.000
_cell.length_c   1.000
_cell.angle_alpha   90.00
_cell.angle_beta   90.00
_cell.angle_gamma   90.00
#
_symmetry.space_group_name_H-M   'P 1'
#
loop_
_entity.id
_entity.type
_entity.pdbx_description
1 polymer ?
#
loop_
_entity_poly.entity_id
_entity_poly.type
_entity_poly.pdbx_seq_one_letter_code
_entity_poly.pdbx_strand_id
1 'polypeptide(L)'
;MVYGSILLLCFVAIGVLAQRGYLEIFVRRLERQTNMTELEKRKLAFFKHKIRNEHPLALLMVSGLFLLSLLLFTFPHFSLQTQVRRIEKESQQLKQEILHLQKEQMEGMQRPLSVYPSAGLPFESLAWQTLLMADDREARFQLEEEFGTQVTPFLGPTVVLIHIDQPLQEITLTSASHLQSVADFSTWEANLERIVDDLAQAQGVQRCHFVLQVADAPDTSFEQTIVRDAQGQWQVLNRKELAQASDTGA
;
A
#
# COMPACT_ATOMS: atom_id res chain seq x y z
N MET A 1 20.24 8.44 25.65
CA MET A 1 21.31 7.80 26.46
C MET A 1 22.56 7.55 25.62
N VAL A 2 22.50 6.79 24.51
CA VAL A 2 23.68 6.37 23.70
C VAL A 2 24.49 7.55 23.11
N TYR A 3 23.84 8.60 22.61
CA TYR A 3 24.56 9.74 22.03
C TYR A 3 25.32 10.61 23.05
N GLY A 4 24.82 10.67 24.29
CA GLY A 4 25.49 11.40 25.37
C GLY A 4 26.80 10.73 25.79
N SER A 5 26.81 9.40 25.86
CA SER A 5 28.03 8.62 26.13
C SER A 5 29.07 8.73 25.02
N ILE A 6 28.62 8.79 23.75
CA ILE A 6 29.51 8.92 22.60
C ILE A 6 30.18 10.31 22.57
N LEU A 7 29.41 11.38 22.84
CA LEU A 7 29.96 12.74 22.93
C LEU A 7 30.95 12.89 24.09
N LEU A 8 30.66 12.28 25.24
CA LEU A 8 31.55 12.31 26.40
C LEU A 8 32.88 11.59 26.11
N LEU A 9 32.83 10.44 25.42
CA LEU A 9 34.04 9.72 24.98
C LEU A 9 34.87 10.56 23.99
N CYS A 10 34.22 11.30 23.07
CA CYS A 10 34.93 12.22 22.19
C CYS A 10 35.63 13.35 22.96
N PHE A 11 34.97 13.96 23.94
CA PHE A 11 35.57 15.00 24.77
C PHE A 11 36.77 14.50 25.58
N VAL A 12 36.66 13.30 26.16
CA VAL A 12 37.78 12.65 26.88
C VAL A 12 38.94 12.37 25.93
N ALA A 13 38.68 11.84 24.73
CA ALA A 13 39.71 11.58 23.73
C ALA A 13 40.43 12.87 23.27
N ILE A 14 39.67 13.94 23.01
CA ILE A 14 40.22 15.25 22.63
C ILE A 14 41.07 15.84 23.77
N GLY A 15 40.62 15.73 25.03
CA GLY A 15 41.38 16.19 26.20
C GLY A 15 42.72 15.47 26.36
N VAL A 16 42.74 14.14 26.21
CA VAL A 16 43.96 13.34 26.26
C VAL A 16 44.93 13.71 25.12
N LEU A 17 44.40 13.93 23.91
CA LEU A 17 45.18 14.37 22.76
C LEU A 17 45.80 15.77 22.97
N ALA A 18 45.02 16.73 23.47
CA ALA A 18 45.50 18.09 23.75
C ALA A 18 46.58 18.12 24.83
N GLN A 19 46.40 17.36 25.93
CA GLN A 19 47.38 17.26 27.00
C GLN A 19 48.71 16.67 26.49
N ARG A 20 48.66 15.64 25.64
CA ARG A 20 49.86 15.01 25.08
C ARG A 20 50.54 15.88 24.02
N GLY A 21 49.77 16.55 23.15
CA GLY A 21 50.32 17.52 22.19
C GLY A 21 51.00 18.71 22.88
N TYR A 22 50.42 19.21 23.98
CA TYR A 22 51.05 20.25 24.80
C TYR A 22 52.40 19.81 25.36
N LEU A 23 52.50 18.57 25.89
CA LEU A 23 53.76 18.02 26.40
C LEU A 23 54.83 17.90 25.30
N GLU A 24 54.46 17.47 24.10
CA GLU A 24 55.41 17.37 22.98
C GLU A 24 55.93 18.75 22.53
N ILE A 25 55.04 19.75 22.43
CA ILE A 25 55.43 21.13 22.12
C ILE A 25 56.32 21.72 23.21
N PHE A 26 56.02 21.45 24.48
CA PHE A 26 56.79 21.92 25.62
C PHE A 26 58.21 21.34 25.61
N VAL A 27 58.36 20.05 25.34
CA VAL A 27 59.67 19.38 25.22
C VAL A 27 60.47 19.92 24.03
N ARG A 28 59.85 20.11 22.86
CA ARG A 28 60.52 20.72 21.70
C ARG A 28 60.95 22.16 21.97
N ARG A 29 60.18 22.92 22.75
CA ARG A 29 60.53 24.29 23.16
C ARG A 29 61.73 24.31 24.12
N LEU A 30 61.79 23.36 25.05
CA LEU A 30 62.91 23.20 25.98
C LEU A 30 64.19 22.73 25.26
N GLU A 31 64.10 21.84 24.27
CA GLU A 31 65.26 21.43 23.44
C GLU A 31 65.91 22.61 22.69
N ARG A 32 65.15 23.69 22.45
CA ARG A 32 65.62 24.89 21.75
C ARG A 32 66.35 25.89 22.64
N GLN A 33 66.32 25.73 23.96
CA GLN A 33 67.05 26.60 24.89
C GLN A 33 68.50 26.12 25.05
N THR A 34 69.44 26.95 24.60
CA THR A 34 70.87 26.63 24.51
C THR A 34 71.69 26.82 25.80
N ASN A 35 71.11 27.43 26.84
CA ASN A 35 71.75 27.58 28.16
C ASN A 35 71.05 26.69 29.19
N MET A 36 71.47 25.43 29.28
CA MET A 36 70.96 24.47 30.26
C MET A 36 72.05 23.99 31.23
N THR A 37 71.70 23.98 32.51
CA THR A 37 72.52 23.47 33.62
C THR A 37 72.66 21.95 33.52
N GLU A 38 73.75 21.34 34.05
CA GLU A 38 74.03 19.90 33.88
C GLU A 38 72.93 18.98 34.44
N LEU A 39 72.25 19.42 35.51
CA LEU A 39 71.09 18.74 36.09
C LEU A 39 69.85 18.77 35.19
N GLU A 40 69.64 19.87 34.47
CA GLU A 40 68.52 20.02 33.53
C GLU A 40 68.73 19.15 32.30
N LYS A 41 69.98 19.00 31.83
CA LYS A 41 70.35 18.06 30.77
C LYS A 41 70.06 16.60 31.14
N ARG A 42 70.35 16.20 32.40
CA ARG A 42 70.03 14.83 32.87
C ARG A 42 68.53 14.58 33.00
N LYS A 43 67.76 15.56 33.49
CA LYS A 43 66.28 15.48 33.53
C LYS A 43 65.68 15.42 32.12
N LEU A 44 66.18 16.25 31.20
CA LEU A 44 65.76 16.25 29.80
C LEU A 44 66.08 14.90 29.12
N ALA A 45 67.24 14.31 29.38
CA ALA A 45 67.62 12.99 28.86
C ALA A 45 66.71 11.87 29.40
N PHE A 46 66.34 11.92 30.68
CA PHE A 46 65.39 10.98 31.28
C PHE A 46 63.99 11.11 30.67
N PHE A 47 63.49 12.34 30.51
CA PHE A 47 62.20 12.60 29.85
C PHE A 47 62.24 12.20 28.37
N LYS A 48 63.33 12.47 27.67
CA LYS A 48 63.55 12.05 26.27
C LYS A 48 63.57 10.53 26.13
N HIS A 49 64.17 9.82 27.07
CA HIS A 49 64.17 8.36 27.07
C HIS A 49 62.77 7.79 27.35
N LYS A 50 62.04 8.36 28.31
CA LYS A 50 60.66 7.97 28.64
C LYS A 50 59.68 8.24 27.49
N ILE A 51 59.79 9.40 26.83
CA ILE A 51 58.95 9.80 25.69
C ILE A 51 59.33 9.01 24.42
N ARG A 52 60.61 8.69 24.21
CA ARG A 52 61.05 7.91 23.03
C ARG A 52 60.62 6.44 23.10
N ASN A 53 60.36 5.91 24.29
CA ASN A 53 59.87 4.53 24.48
C ASN A 53 58.35 4.39 24.24
N GLU A 54 57.58 5.47 24.37
CA GLU A 54 56.17 5.51 23.99
C GLU A 54 56.08 6.12 22.59
N HIS A 55 55.92 5.34 21.51
CA HIS A 55 55.78 5.84 20.14
C HIS A 55 54.64 6.88 20.03
N PRO A 56 54.91 8.20 20.20
CA PRO A 56 53.87 9.13 20.57
C PRO A 56 53.07 9.53 19.34
N LEU A 57 53.74 9.60 18.19
CA LEU A 57 53.14 9.78 16.87
C LEU A 57 52.20 8.63 16.48
N ALA A 58 52.58 7.37 16.72
CA ALA A 58 51.76 6.22 16.36
C ALA A 58 50.45 6.20 17.18
N LEU A 59 50.55 6.46 18.48
CA LEU A 59 49.39 6.56 19.37
C LEU A 59 48.47 7.75 19.04
N LEU A 60 49.05 8.88 18.62
CA LEU A 60 48.29 10.06 18.17
C LEU A 60 47.55 9.76 16.86
N MET A 61 48.18 9.06 15.92
CA MET A 61 47.54 8.63 14.68
C MET A 61 46.39 7.65 14.93
N VAL A 62 46.58 6.66 15.81
CA VAL A 62 45.53 5.68 16.16
C VAL A 62 44.34 6.34 16.84
N SER A 63 44.57 7.27 17.78
CA SER A 63 43.49 7.99 18.46
C SER A 63 42.77 8.98 17.55
N GLY A 64 43.48 9.62 16.61
CA GLY A 64 42.88 10.44 15.56
C GLY A 64 41.99 9.63 14.61
N LEU A 65 42.47 8.45 14.18
CA LEU A 65 41.69 7.51 13.36
C LEU A 65 40.43 7.02 14.08
N PHE A 66 40.53 6.75 15.38
CA PHE A 66 39.37 6.36 16.19
C PHE A 66 38.32 7.47 16.26
N LEU A 67 38.73 8.72 16.49
CA LEU A 67 37.83 9.88 16.46
C LEU A 67 37.17 10.07 15.09
N LEU A 68 37.93 9.92 14.01
CA LEU A 68 37.39 10.04 12.65
C LEU A 68 36.36 8.95 12.35
N SER A 69 36.64 7.71 12.72
CA SER A 69 35.71 6.59 12.57
C SER A 69 34.40 6.83 13.33
N LEU A 70 34.50 7.37 14.53
CA LEU A 70 33.36 7.66 15.39
C LEU A 70 32.52 8.84 14.87
N LEU A 71 33.18 9.85 14.28
CA LEU A 71 32.51 10.95 13.56
C LEU A 71 31.77 10.43 12.31
N LEU A 72 32.41 9.57 11.52
CA LEU A 72 31.82 8.97 10.32
C LEU A 72 30.63 8.07 10.64
N PHE A 73 30.60 7.44 11.82
CA PHE A 73 29.48 6.61 12.25
C PHE A 73 28.27 7.42 12.74
N THR A 74 28.52 8.55 13.41
CA THR A 74 27.45 9.37 14.02
C THR A 74 26.67 10.20 13.00
N PHE A 75 27.34 10.74 11.98
CA PHE A 75 26.73 11.58 10.95
C PHE A 75 25.60 10.88 10.13
N PRO A 76 25.81 9.69 9.54
CA PRO A 76 24.77 9.01 8.76
C PRO A 76 23.60 8.55 9.63
N HIS A 77 23.85 8.15 10.88
CA HIS A 77 22.80 7.74 11.81
C HIS A 77 21.81 8.87 12.12
N PHE A 78 22.29 10.11 12.25
CA PHE A 78 21.42 11.27 12.47
C PHE A 78 20.57 11.58 11.24
N SER A 79 21.17 11.57 10.05
CA SER A 79 20.44 11.75 8.78
C SER A 79 19.37 10.68 8.58
N LEU A 80 19.70 9.41 8.81
CA LEU A 80 18.77 8.29 8.69
C LEU A 80 17.58 8.42 9.66
N GLN A 81 17.78 8.82 10.91
CA GLN A 81 16.67 9.03 11.85
C GLN A 81 15.71 10.12 11.38
N THR A 82 16.21 11.21 10.78
CA THR A 82 15.34 12.26 10.26
C THR A 82 14.56 11.80 9.03
N GLN A 83 15.17 10.99 8.16
CA GLN A 83 14.50 10.41 6.99
C GLN A 83 13.43 9.40 7.40
N VAL A 84 13.73 8.49 8.33
CA VAL A 84 12.76 7.51 8.85
C VAL A 84 11.55 8.21 9.45
N ARG A 85 11.76 9.25 10.27
CA ARG A 85 10.64 10.04 10.84
C ARG A 85 9.83 10.78 9.78
N ARG A 86 10.45 11.20 8.68
CA ARG A 86 9.73 11.83 7.57
C ARG A 86 8.87 10.80 6.84
N ILE A 87 9.45 9.65 6.49
CA ILE A 87 8.75 8.55 5.82
C ILE A 87 7.59 8.04 6.68
N GLU A 88 7.77 7.94 8.00
CA GLU A 88 6.70 7.52 8.92
C GLU A 88 5.54 8.52 8.92
N LYS A 89 5.83 9.83 8.92
CA LYS A 89 4.80 10.88 8.81
C LYS A 89 4.08 10.84 7.46
N GLU A 90 4.81 10.71 6.36
CA GLU A 90 4.25 10.60 5.02
C GLU A 90 3.36 9.35 4.90
N SER A 91 3.81 8.21 5.45
CA SER A 91 3.02 6.98 5.48
C SER A 91 1.74 7.11 6.33
N GLN A 92 1.81 7.80 7.47
CA GLN A 92 0.63 8.09 8.28
C GLN A 92 -0.36 9.02 7.56
N GLN A 93 0.14 10.04 6.87
CA GLN A 93 -0.69 10.96 6.07
C GLN A 93 -1.36 10.21 4.91
N LEU A 94 -0.61 9.41 4.16
CA LEU A 94 -1.14 8.55 3.09
C LEU A 94 -2.22 7.60 3.62
N LYS A 95 -1.99 6.98 4.79
CA LYS A 95 -2.97 6.09 5.41
C LYS A 95 -4.25 6.83 5.80
N GLN A 96 -4.13 8.06 6.31
CA GLN A 96 -5.29 8.89 6.63
C GLN A 96 -6.06 9.33 5.38
N GLU A 97 -5.36 9.67 4.30
CA GLU A 97 -5.97 10.05 3.03
C GLU A 97 -6.70 8.86 2.39
N ILE A 98 -6.12 7.65 2.42
CA ILE A 98 -6.80 6.43 1.95
C ILE A 98 -8.07 6.17 2.76
N LEU A 99 -8.01 6.30 4.10
CA LEU A 99 -9.20 6.13 4.94
C LEU A 99 -10.26 7.19 4.67
N HIS A 100 -9.85 8.43 4.41
CA HIS A 100 -10.75 9.51 4.03
C HIS A 100 -11.43 9.24 2.69
N LEU A 101 -10.66 8.87 1.67
CA LEU A 101 -11.19 8.52 0.35
C LEU A 101 -12.12 7.30 0.41
N GLN A 102 -11.77 6.28 1.20
CA GLN A 102 -12.67 5.16 1.45
C GLN A 102 -13.96 5.61 2.12
N LYS A 103 -13.89 6.51 3.11
CA LYS A 103 -15.08 7.06 3.78
C LYS A 103 -15.93 7.89 2.83
N GLU A 104 -15.34 8.75 2.02
CA GLU A 104 -16.05 9.54 1.00
C GLU A 104 -16.68 8.65 -0.07
N GLN A 105 -15.99 7.58 -0.48
CA GLN A 105 -16.57 6.59 -1.38
C GLN A 105 -17.75 5.87 -0.72
N MET A 106 -17.63 5.48 0.55
CA MET A 106 -18.74 4.87 1.30
C MET A 106 -19.94 5.82 1.45
N GLU A 107 -19.70 7.08 1.78
CA GLU A 107 -20.74 8.12 1.90
C GLU A 107 -21.36 8.46 0.54
N GLY A 108 -20.57 8.50 -0.54
CA GLY A 108 -21.07 8.69 -1.90
C GLY A 108 -21.88 7.49 -2.42
N MET A 109 -21.62 6.30 -1.90
CA MET A 109 -22.36 5.05 -2.16
C MET A 109 -23.64 4.90 -1.31
N GLN A 110 -23.91 5.76 -0.31
CA GLN A 110 -25.14 5.73 0.49
C GLN A 110 -26.38 6.29 -0.24
N ARG A 111 -26.35 6.44 -1.57
CA ARG A 111 -27.59 6.72 -2.30
C ARG A 111 -28.46 5.46 -2.27
N PRO A 112 -29.72 5.57 -1.81
CA PRO A 112 -30.65 4.45 -1.91
C PRO A 112 -30.76 4.02 -3.37
N LEU A 113 -30.88 2.71 -3.59
CA LEU A 113 -31.06 2.16 -4.94
C LEU A 113 -32.23 2.87 -5.62
N SER A 114 -31.99 3.32 -6.85
CA SER A 114 -33.07 3.88 -7.66
C SER A 114 -34.05 2.78 -8.07
N VAL A 115 -35.33 3.14 -8.19
CA VAL A 115 -36.36 2.23 -8.69
C VAL A 115 -36.17 2.06 -10.19
N TYR A 116 -36.11 0.81 -10.67
CA TYR A 116 -35.97 0.53 -12.09
C TYR A 116 -37.09 1.18 -12.93
N PRO A 117 -36.76 1.86 -14.05
CA PRO A 117 -37.75 2.56 -14.86
C PRO A 117 -38.77 1.60 -15.46
N SER A 118 -40.04 1.99 -15.49
CA SER A 118 -41.12 1.18 -16.07
C SER A 118 -41.03 1.02 -17.59
N ALA A 119 -40.24 1.87 -18.26
CA ALA A 119 -39.99 1.81 -19.70
C ALA A 119 -38.85 0.84 -20.06
N GLY A 120 -38.15 0.27 -19.07
CA GLY A 120 -36.99 -0.59 -19.27
C GLY A 120 -35.72 0.18 -19.66
N LEU A 121 -34.59 -0.52 -19.68
CA LEU A 121 -33.33 -0.02 -20.25
C LEU A 121 -33.15 -0.56 -21.67
N PRO A 122 -32.60 0.23 -22.61
CA PRO A 122 -32.51 -0.14 -24.02
C PRO A 122 -31.34 -1.10 -24.29
N PHE A 123 -31.32 -2.27 -23.65
CA PHE A 123 -30.26 -3.26 -23.83
C PHE A 123 -30.24 -3.86 -25.25
N GLU A 124 -31.34 -3.80 -26.01
CA GLU A 124 -31.38 -4.16 -27.43
C GLU A 124 -30.41 -3.34 -28.28
N SER A 125 -30.20 -2.07 -27.91
CA SER A 125 -29.39 -1.12 -28.69
C SER A 125 -27.88 -1.33 -28.52
N LEU A 126 -27.48 -2.15 -27.54
CA LEU A 126 -26.09 -2.50 -27.31
C LEU A 126 -25.59 -3.43 -28.42
N ALA A 127 -24.31 -3.29 -28.78
CA ALA A 127 -23.69 -3.94 -29.93
C ALA A 127 -23.37 -5.44 -29.72
N TRP A 128 -24.32 -6.23 -29.17
CA TRP A 128 -24.16 -7.66 -28.89
C TRP A 128 -23.78 -8.47 -30.12
N GLN A 129 -24.38 -8.15 -31.28
CA GLN A 129 -24.10 -8.84 -32.54
C GLN A 129 -22.64 -8.62 -32.99
N THR A 130 -22.08 -7.44 -32.75
CA THR A 130 -20.69 -7.12 -33.09
C THR A 130 -19.72 -8.00 -32.30
N LEU A 131 -20.03 -8.28 -31.03
CA LEU A 131 -19.26 -9.17 -30.17
C LEU A 131 -19.31 -10.64 -30.62
N LEU A 132 -20.43 -11.08 -31.21
CA LEU A 132 -20.55 -12.45 -31.74
C LEU A 132 -19.79 -12.67 -33.06
N MET A 133 -19.64 -11.61 -33.86
CA MET A 133 -18.98 -11.69 -35.17
C MET A 133 -17.45 -11.58 -35.08
N ALA A 134 -16.94 -10.83 -34.10
CA ALA A 134 -15.51 -10.70 -33.83
C ALA A 134 -15.28 -10.49 -32.33
N ASP A 135 -14.44 -11.33 -31.69
CA ASP A 135 -13.99 -11.10 -30.31
C ASP A 135 -12.94 -9.97 -30.30
N ASP A 136 -13.44 -8.74 -30.43
CA ASP A 136 -12.67 -7.54 -30.20
C ASP A 136 -12.71 -7.20 -28.70
N ARG A 137 -11.54 -7.27 -28.08
CA ARG A 137 -11.36 -6.97 -26.66
C ARG A 137 -11.78 -5.55 -26.31
N GLU A 138 -11.56 -4.59 -27.21
CA GLU A 138 -11.89 -3.18 -26.96
C GLU A 138 -13.40 -2.98 -26.99
N ALA A 139 -14.08 -3.52 -28.00
CA ALA A 139 -15.54 -3.48 -28.10
C ALA A 139 -16.21 -4.18 -26.89
N ARG A 140 -15.64 -5.29 -26.42
CA ARG A 140 -16.13 -6.00 -25.24
C ARG A 140 -16.01 -5.16 -23.97
N PHE A 141 -14.85 -4.53 -23.78
CA PHE A 141 -14.61 -3.66 -22.62
C PHE A 141 -15.55 -2.45 -22.61
N GLN A 142 -15.77 -1.80 -23.75
CA GLN A 142 -16.71 -0.68 -23.86
C GLN A 142 -18.14 -1.09 -23.52
N LEU A 143 -18.57 -2.28 -23.96
CA LEU A 143 -19.91 -2.80 -23.66
C LEU A 143 -20.04 -3.20 -22.18
N GLU A 144 -19.00 -3.80 -21.58
CA GLU A 144 -18.94 -4.06 -20.13
C GLU A 144 -19.07 -2.77 -19.30
N GLU A 145 -18.37 -1.71 -19.71
CA GLU A 145 -18.42 -0.40 -19.05
C GLU A 145 -19.78 0.28 -19.23
N GLU A 146 -20.33 0.29 -20.45
CA GLU A 146 -21.63 0.89 -20.74
C GLU A 146 -22.74 0.20 -19.98
N PHE A 147 -22.79 -1.14 -20.03
CA PHE A 147 -23.78 -1.92 -19.30
C PHE A 147 -23.62 -1.73 -17.79
N GLY A 148 -22.38 -1.82 -17.27
CA GLY A 148 -22.09 -1.59 -15.85
C GLY A 148 -22.55 -0.22 -15.37
N THR A 149 -22.32 0.82 -16.16
CA THR A 149 -22.73 2.21 -15.86
C THR A 149 -24.26 2.34 -15.83
N GLN A 150 -24.97 1.69 -16.76
CA GLN A 150 -26.43 1.73 -16.82
C GLN A 150 -27.09 0.99 -15.64
N VAL A 151 -26.52 -0.13 -15.18
CA VAL A 151 -27.11 -0.93 -14.08
C VAL A 151 -26.71 -0.46 -12.68
N THR A 152 -25.58 0.25 -12.55
CA THR A 152 -25.05 0.71 -11.25
C THR A 152 -26.06 1.49 -10.39
N PRO A 153 -26.91 2.39 -10.93
CA PRO A 153 -27.92 3.10 -10.15
C PRO A 153 -29.00 2.20 -9.53
N PHE A 154 -29.20 0.99 -10.06
CA PHE A 154 -30.27 0.07 -9.69
C PHE A 154 -29.78 -1.13 -8.88
N LEU A 155 -28.55 -1.57 -9.14
CA LEU A 155 -27.92 -2.72 -8.49
C LEU A 155 -26.80 -2.34 -7.50
N GLY A 156 -26.47 -1.05 -7.38
CA GLY A 156 -25.30 -0.58 -6.65
C GLY A 156 -24.03 -0.72 -7.49
N PRO A 157 -22.85 -0.38 -6.94
CA PRO A 157 -21.56 -0.58 -7.62
C PRO A 157 -21.46 -1.98 -8.20
N THR A 158 -21.46 -2.07 -9.53
CA THR A 158 -21.54 -3.35 -10.25
C THR A 158 -20.41 -3.44 -11.26
N VAL A 159 -19.68 -4.55 -11.21
CA VAL A 159 -18.67 -4.91 -12.20
C VAL A 159 -19.27 -5.96 -13.11
N VAL A 160 -19.12 -5.78 -14.42
CA VAL A 160 -19.67 -6.70 -15.42
C VAL A 160 -18.54 -7.25 -16.27
N LEU A 161 -18.60 -8.56 -16.50
CA LEU A 161 -17.68 -9.32 -17.33
C LEU A 161 -18.49 -10.08 -18.37
N ILE A 162 -18.09 -9.95 -19.62
CA ILE A 162 -18.72 -10.61 -20.75
C ILE A 162 -17.76 -11.67 -21.27
N HIS A 163 -18.24 -12.91 -21.34
CA HIS A 163 -17.52 -14.01 -21.95
C HIS A 163 -18.25 -14.46 -23.22
N ILE A 164 -17.52 -14.59 -24.32
CA ILE A 164 -18.05 -14.95 -25.63
C ILE A 164 -17.50 -16.33 -25.99
N ASP A 165 -18.39 -17.30 -26.10
CA ASP A 165 -18.08 -18.63 -26.63
C ASP A 165 -18.29 -18.62 -28.15
N GLN A 166 -17.21 -18.39 -28.91
CA GLN A 166 -17.26 -18.28 -30.37
C GLN A 166 -17.78 -19.57 -31.08
N PRO A 167 -17.33 -20.79 -30.71
CA PRO A 167 -17.86 -22.02 -31.29
C PRO A 167 -19.38 -22.18 -31.16
N LEU A 168 -19.94 -21.76 -30.02
CA LEU A 168 -21.37 -21.90 -29.73
C LEU A 168 -22.18 -20.62 -30.05
N GLN A 169 -21.50 -19.52 -30.36
CA GLN A 169 -22.09 -18.17 -30.52
C GLN A 169 -22.93 -17.75 -29.30
N GLU A 170 -22.43 -18.05 -28.11
CA GLU A 170 -23.13 -17.76 -26.86
C GLU A 170 -22.40 -16.70 -26.05
N ILE A 171 -23.15 -15.72 -25.53
CA ILE A 171 -22.64 -14.74 -24.59
C ILE A 171 -23.05 -15.18 -23.17
N THR A 172 -22.05 -15.28 -22.30
CA THR A 172 -22.22 -15.40 -20.86
C THR A 172 -21.92 -14.06 -20.20
N LEU A 173 -22.94 -13.48 -19.57
CA LEU A 173 -22.83 -12.26 -18.78
C LEU A 173 -22.56 -12.64 -17.32
N THR A 174 -21.51 -12.10 -16.71
CA THR A 174 -21.29 -12.20 -15.26
C THR A 174 -21.32 -10.81 -14.66
N SER A 175 -22.12 -10.59 -13.63
CA SER A 175 -22.16 -9.32 -12.92
C SER A 175 -22.00 -9.54 -11.42
N ALA A 176 -21.16 -8.72 -10.82
CA ALA A 176 -20.88 -8.72 -9.39
C ALA A 176 -21.26 -7.35 -8.82
N SER A 177 -22.27 -7.34 -7.97
CA SER A 177 -22.79 -6.14 -7.32
C SER A 177 -22.42 -6.11 -5.84
N HIS A 178 -22.28 -4.91 -5.30
CA HIS A 178 -22.02 -4.70 -3.88
C HIS A 178 -23.10 -3.81 -3.25
N LEU A 179 -23.71 -4.29 -2.17
CA LEU A 179 -24.66 -3.51 -1.36
C LEU A 179 -24.06 -3.20 0.01
N GLN A 180 -24.43 -2.05 0.58
CA GLN A 180 -24.01 -1.72 1.93
C GLN A 180 -24.89 -2.45 2.97
N SER A 181 -26.22 -2.43 2.79
CA SER A 181 -27.15 -2.98 3.76
C SER A 181 -28.08 -4.05 3.19
N VAL A 182 -28.45 -5.01 4.05
CA VAL A 182 -29.42 -6.08 3.74
C VAL A 182 -30.83 -5.50 3.49
N ALA A 183 -31.14 -4.33 4.04
CA ALA A 183 -32.44 -3.67 3.83
C ALA A 183 -32.72 -3.33 2.34
N ASP A 184 -31.67 -3.10 1.56
CA ASP A 184 -31.78 -2.78 0.13
C ASP A 184 -31.92 -4.04 -0.75
N PHE A 185 -31.75 -5.24 -0.18
CA PHE A 185 -31.79 -6.51 -0.90
C PHE A 185 -33.10 -6.73 -1.65
N SER A 186 -34.25 -6.43 -1.03
CA SER A 186 -35.56 -6.62 -1.68
C SER A 186 -35.74 -5.71 -2.90
N THR A 187 -35.21 -4.49 -2.84
CA THR A 187 -35.25 -3.55 -3.97
C THR A 187 -34.29 -3.97 -5.06
N TRP A 188 -33.10 -4.44 -4.68
CA TRP A 188 -32.11 -5.00 -5.59
C TRP A 188 -32.66 -6.22 -6.34
N GLU A 189 -33.31 -7.15 -5.64
CA GLU A 189 -33.89 -8.35 -6.23
C GLU A 189 -35.01 -8.02 -7.22
N ALA A 190 -35.92 -7.11 -6.86
CA ALA A 190 -36.98 -6.65 -7.76
C ALA A 190 -36.42 -5.92 -9.01
N ASN A 191 -35.33 -5.16 -8.85
CA ASN A 191 -34.65 -4.51 -9.96
C ASN A 191 -33.94 -5.55 -10.85
N LEU A 192 -33.33 -6.57 -10.25
CA LEU A 192 -32.67 -7.65 -10.97
C LEU A 192 -33.64 -8.41 -11.88
N GLU A 193 -34.82 -8.77 -11.37
CA GLU A 193 -35.84 -9.46 -12.17
C GLU A 193 -36.21 -8.66 -13.43
N ARG A 194 -36.39 -7.35 -13.30
CA ARG A 194 -36.67 -6.48 -14.45
C ARG A 194 -35.51 -6.36 -15.43
N ILE A 195 -34.27 -6.31 -14.92
CA ILE A 195 -33.07 -6.31 -15.76
C ILE A 195 -32.97 -7.61 -16.56
N VAL A 196 -33.31 -8.75 -15.94
CA VAL A 196 -33.34 -10.05 -16.61
C VAL A 196 -34.41 -10.09 -17.70
N ASP A 197 -35.59 -9.52 -17.45
CA ASP A 197 -36.65 -9.40 -18.44
C ASP A 197 -36.22 -8.53 -19.64
N ASP A 198 -35.58 -7.39 -19.40
CA ASP A 198 -35.06 -6.53 -20.48
C ASP A 198 -33.89 -7.19 -21.24
N LEU A 199 -33.05 -7.96 -20.52
CA LEU A 199 -32.01 -8.78 -21.14
C LEU A 199 -32.58 -9.89 -22.02
N ALA A 200 -33.86 -10.27 -21.90
CA ALA A 200 -34.51 -11.21 -22.81
C ALA A 200 -34.52 -10.71 -24.26
N GLN A 201 -34.50 -9.39 -24.43
CA GLN A 201 -34.51 -8.73 -25.73
C GLN A 201 -33.11 -8.70 -26.39
N ALA A 202 -32.04 -8.84 -25.61
CA ALA A 202 -30.67 -8.92 -26.13
C ALA A 202 -30.45 -10.23 -26.90
N GLN A 203 -29.99 -10.14 -28.15
CA GLN A 203 -29.74 -11.31 -28.99
C GLN A 203 -28.36 -11.91 -28.68
N GLY A 204 -28.31 -13.23 -28.43
CA GLY A 204 -27.08 -14.00 -28.22
C GLY A 204 -26.64 -14.17 -26.77
N VAL A 205 -27.26 -13.48 -25.82
CA VAL A 205 -27.02 -13.72 -24.38
C VAL A 205 -27.78 -14.97 -23.94
N GLN A 206 -27.05 -16.03 -23.65
CA GLN A 206 -27.62 -17.33 -23.27
C GLN A 206 -27.55 -17.62 -21.77
N ARG A 207 -26.56 -17.03 -21.07
CA ARG A 207 -26.34 -17.26 -19.64
C ARG A 207 -26.03 -15.97 -18.94
N CYS A 208 -26.67 -15.74 -17.79
CA CYS A 208 -26.32 -14.64 -16.90
C CYS A 208 -26.02 -15.20 -15.50
N HIS A 209 -24.91 -14.77 -14.92
CA HIS A 209 -24.49 -15.09 -13.57
C HIS A 209 -24.41 -13.80 -12.75
N PHE A 210 -25.19 -13.73 -11.68
CA PHE A 210 -25.28 -12.59 -10.78
C PHE A 210 -24.74 -12.98 -9.43
N VAL A 211 -23.82 -12.17 -8.91
CA VAL A 211 -23.25 -12.32 -7.57
C VAL A 211 -23.46 -11.02 -6.81
N LEU A 212 -23.96 -11.13 -5.59
CA LEU A 212 -24.14 -10.00 -4.70
C LEU A 212 -23.41 -10.25 -3.38
N GLN A 213 -22.68 -9.23 -2.94
CA GLN A 213 -22.03 -9.17 -1.63
C GLN A 213 -22.59 -8.02 -0.82
N VAL A 214 -22.85 -8.24 0.47
CA VAL A 214 -23.39 -7.22 1.39
C VAL A 214 -22.34 -6.85 2.43
N ALA A 215 -22.04 -5.55 2.57
CA ALA A 215 -21.01 -5.06 3.49
C ALA A 215 -21.36 -5.32 4.96
N ASP A 216 -22.63 -5.12 5.35
CA ASP A 216 -23.13 -5.38 6.71
C ASP A 216 -23.04 -6.86 7.12
N ALA A 217 -22.94 -7.78 6.15
CA ALA A 217 -22.95 -9.22 6.38
C ALA A 217 -21.98 -9.92 5.41
N PRO A 218 -20.65 -9.81 5.63
CA PRO A 218 -19.63 -10.25 4.68
C PRO A 218 -19.61 -11.76 4.43
N ASP A 219 -20.13 -12.56 5.36
CA ASP A 219 -20.27 -14.01 5.22
C ASP A 219 -21.50 -14.42 4.40
N THR A 220 -22.32 -13.45 3.99
CA THR A 220 -23.55 -13.68 3.23
C THR A 220 -23.36 -13.24 1.79
N SER A 221 -23.48 -14.19 0.87
CA SER A 221 -23.47 -13.95 -0.58
C SER A 221 -24.78 -14.45 -1.18
N PHE A 222 -25.31 -13.67 -2.12
CA PHE A 222 -26.37 -14.12 -2.99
C PHE A 222 -25.75 -14.43 -4.35
N GLU A 223 -26.11 -15.59 -4.92
CA GLU A 223 -25.63 -16.00 -6.24
C GLU A 223 -26.81 -16.55 -7.04
N GLN A 224 -27.01 -16.05 -8.25
CA GLN A 224 -28.05 -16.54 -9.15
C GLN A 224 -27.49 -16.76 -10.55
N THR A 225 -27.68 -17.95 -11.08
CA THR A 225 -27.38 -18.27 -12.47
C THR A 225 -28.68 -18.55 -13.21
N ILE A 226 -28.90 -17.80 -14.28
CA ILE A 226 -30.02 -17.99 -15.20
C ILE A 226 -29.49 -18.37 -16.58
N VAL A 227 -30.23 -19.23 -17.27
CA VAL A 227 -29.89 -19.72 -18.60
C VAL A 227 -31.14 -19.66 -19.48
N ARG A 228 -30.99 -19.32 -20.75
CA ARG A 228 -32.10 -19.41 -21.71
C ARG A 228 -32.32 -20.87 -22.12
N ASP A 229 -33.58 -21.28 -22.15
CA ASP A 229 -33.96 -22.56 -22.72
C ASP A 229 -34.05 -22.51 -24.26
N ALA A 230 -34.31 -23.66 -24.88
CA ALA A 230 -34.44 -23.78 -26.33
C ALA A 230 -35.65 -23.00 -26.91
N GLN A 231 -36.58 -22.57 -26.04
CA GLN A 231 -37.74 -21.76 -26.37
C GLN A 231 -37.46 -20.25 -26.15
N GLY A 232 -36.25 -19.89 -25.71
CA GLY A 232 -35.82 -18.52 -25.46
C GLY A 232 -36.32 -17.93 -24.13
N GLN A 233 -36.87 -18.75 -23.24
CA GLN A 233 -37.32 -18.32 -21.90
C GLN A 233 -36.19 -18.44 -20.89
N TRP A 234 -36.12 -17.51 -19.94
CA TRP A 234 -35.15 -17.56 -18.85
C TRP A 234 -35.55 -18.61 -17.81
N GLN A 235 -34.62 -19.52 -17.50
CA GLN A 235 -34.77 -20.50 -16.43
C GLN A 235 -33.68 -20.30 -15.38
N VAL A 236 -34.07 -20.31 -14.11
CA VAL A 236 -33.13 -20.26 -12.99
C VAL A 236 -32.46 -21.62 -12.84
N LEU A 237 -31.16 -21.68 -13.14
CA LEU A 237 -30.36 -22.89 -13.03
C LEU A 237 -29.89 -23.12 -11.58
N ASN A 238 -29.47 -22.05 -10.92
CA ASN A 238 -28.99 -22.09 -9.55
C ASN A 238 -29.34 -20.77 -8.85
N ARG A 239 -29.79 -20.85 -7.60
CA ARG A 239 -30.01 -19.70 -6.73
C ARG A 239 -29.54 -20.08 -5.33
N LYS A 240 -28.53 -19.37 -4.86
CA LYS A 240 -28.09 -19.37 -3.47
C LYS A 240 -28.68 -18.12 -2.83
N GLU A 241 -29.64 -18.33 -1.94
CA GLU A 241 -30.24 -17.26 -1.17
C GLU A 241 -29.22 -16.66 -0.19
N LEU A 242 -29.48 -15.42 0.24
CA LEU A 242 -28.68 -14.75 1.25
C LEU A 242 -28.75 -15.58 2.54
N ALA A 243 -27.73 -16.39 2.81
CA ALA A 243 -27.73 -17.25 3.99
C ALA A 243 -27.74 -16.37 5.24
N GLN A 244 -28.87 -16.32 5.96
CA GLN A 244 -28.88 -15.73 7.29
C GLN A 244 -27.96 -16.59 8.17
N ALA A 245 -26.96 -15.96 8.80
CA ALA A 245 -26.17 -16.59 9.85
C ALA A 245 -27.04 -16.80 11.10
N SER A 246 -27.98 -17.74 11.02
CA SER A 246 -28.79 -18.21 12.15
C SER A 246 -29.34 -19.59 11.83
N ASP A 247 -28.48 -20.62 11.94
CA ASP A 247 -28.88 -21.97 12.43
C ASP A 247 -27.71 -22.98 12.44
N THR A 248 -26.60 -22.65 13.11
CA THR A 248 -25.70 -23.68 13.66
C THR A 248 -25.24 -23.24 15.04
N GLY A 249 -26.10 -23.49 16.03
CA GLY A 249 -25.83 -23.20 17.44
C GLY A 249 -26.90 -23.76 18.36
N ALA A 250 -27.22 -25.05 18.22
CA ALA A 250 -27.93 -25.85 19.22
C ALA A 250 -27.11 -27.10 19.53
#